data_AF-A0A2E6A376-F1
#
_entry.id   AF-A0A2E6A376-F1
#
_cell.length_a   1.000
_cell.length_b   1.000
_cell.length_c   1.000
_cell.angle_alpha   90.00
_cell.angle_beta   90.00
_cell.angle_gamma   90.00
#
_symmetry.space_group_name_H-M   'P 1'
#
loop_
_entity.id
_entity.type
_entity.pdbx_description
1 polymer ?
#
loop_
_entity_poly.entity_id
_entity_poly.type
_entity_poly.pdbx_seq_one_letter_code
_entity_poly.pdbx_strand_id
1 'polypeptide(L)'
;MTFPRSRVSLCGEHSPYRRGRVPSFGVLIRRGQGPHGGIGTPDKHVACPAGKPTRGPMGTLMTCLPWWPTLIGGMVGAQGTERHAMTVDSGTAAELRSAFAQDGYVVVRDFVPEPVLAEIRARAAEVVRSQPNAGGKFTNVTKGLEKSDHYFDDLLNSGSHVPVLEMLMGRKPEPTTASFFTKSEHSEQIHPHADALEGGVIWIALDEANRENGCLHFLKGSHLRQEEFSHLDAGTPTDLSDHPDAVEIRMSPGDIVFFRPNTVHWSGPNQSGTERRGFNCFYVGDPFRHLTEEQRIALKKKRQQASA
;
A
#
# COMPACT_ATOMS: atom_id res chain seq x y z
N MET A 1 -43.07 56.90 13.18
CA MET A 1 -44.10 55.85 13.26
C MET A 1 -43.41 54.51 13.19
N THR A 2 -43.35 53.85 14.34
CA THR A 2 -42.74 52.55 14.61
C THR A 2 -43.70 51.44 14.15
N PHE A 3 -43.20 50.47 13.39
CA PHE A 3 -43.93 49.22 13.11
C PHE A 3 -43.25 48.07 13.86
N PRO A 4 -44.02 47.22 14.58
CA PRO A 4 -43.46 46.14 15.40
C PRO A 4 -43.22 44.88 14.56
N ARG A 5 -42.13 44.17 14.84
CA ARG A 5 -41.94 42.77 14.42
C ARG A 5 -42.41 41.85 15.54
N SER A 6 -43.42 41.05 15.21
CA SER A 6 -44.01 40.00 16.03
C SER A 6 -43.02 38.87 16.31
N ARG A 7 -42.97 38.45 17.58
CA ARG A 7 -42.44 37.16 18.03
C ARG A 7 -43.43 36.06 17.64
N VAL A 8 -42.92 34.97 17.07
CA VAL A 8 -43.56 33.65 17.19
C VAL A 8 -42.49 32.68 17.68
N SER A 9 -42.78 32.08 18.83
CA SER A 9 -42.05 30.98 19.45
C SER A 9 -42.69 29.67 18.98
N LEU A 10 -41.88 28.70 18.56
CA LEU A 10 -42.29 27.30 18.52
C LEU A 10 -41.15 26.43 19.05
N CYS A 11 -41.45 25.77 20.16
CA CYS A 11 -40.69 24.69 20.75
C CYS A 11 -41.29 23.36 20.26
N GLY A 12 -40.42 22.38 19.98
CA GLY A 12 -40.66 20.93 20.11
C GLY A 12 -41.66 20.26 19.15
N GLU A 13 -41.20 19.32 18.30
CA GLU A 13 -41.13 17.88 18.61
C GLU A 13 -40.71 17.02 17.40
N HIS A 14 -39.79 16.08 17.66
CA HIS A 14 -39.68 14.69 17.15
C HIS A 14 -39.69 14.34 15.65
N SER A 15 -38.54 13.83 15.14
CA SER A 15 -38.38 12.48 14.55
C SER A 15 -36.95 12.22 14.01
N PRO A 16 -36.49 10.98 13.76
CA PRO A 16 -35.21 10.50 14.27
C PRO A 16 -34.13 10.38 13.19
N TYR A 17 -32.91 10.75 13.57
CA TYR A 17 -31.71 10.52 12.76
C TYR A 17 -31.38 9.03 12.74
N ARG A 18 -31.76 8.33 11.67
CA ARG A 18 -31.29 6.97 11.39
C ARG A 18 -29.77 7.02 11.17
N ARG A 19 -29.02 6.39 12.08
CA ARG A 19 -27.62 6.01 11.86
C ARG A 19 -27.57 5.03 10.69
N GLY A 20 -27.29 5.55 9.50
CA GLY A 20 -26.87 4.75 8.35
C GLY A 20 -25.44 4.27 8.58
N ARG A 21 -25.29 3.03 9.04
CA ARG A 21 -24.01 2.32 9.05
C ARG A 21 -23.66 2.04 7.59
N VAL A 22 -22.76 2.81 7.00
CA VAL A 22 -22.17 2.47 5.70
C VAL A 22 -21.34 1.21 5.92
N PRO A 23 -21.60 0.09 5.22
CA PRO A 23 -20.77 -1.08 5.35
C PRO A 23 -19.51 -0.84 4.52
N SER A 24 -18.40 -0.53 5.19
CA SER A 24 -17.06 -0.60 4.64
C SER A 24 -16.70 -2.07 4.40
N PHE A 25 -17.05 -2.59 3.23
CA PHE A 25 -16.54 -3.86 2.74
C PHE A 25 -15.12 -3.66 2.17
N GLY A 26 -14.18 -3.40 3.07
CA GLY A 26 -12.78 -3.77 2.85
C GLY A 26 -12.60 -5.19 3.35
N VAL A 27 -11.91 -6.05 2.60
CA VAL A 27 -11.58 -7.40 3.06
C VAL A 27 -10.74 -7.27 4.35
N LEU A 28 -11.35 -7.56 5.49
CA LEU A 28 -10.73 -7.52 6.82
C LEU A 28 -10.13 -8.88 7.12
N ILE A 29 -8.83 -9.03 6.92
CA ILE A 29 -8.12 -10.26 7.29
C ILE A 29 -7.29 -9.98 8.55
N ARG A 30 -7.75 -10.52 9.68
CA ARG A 30 -6.97 -10.60 10.93
C ARG A 30 -6.23 -11.93 10.97
N ARG A 31 -4.99 -11.94 11.48
CA ARG A 31 -4.27 -13.18 11.80
C ARG A 31 -5.07 -14.01 12.81
N GLY A 32 -5.31 -15.28 12.49
CA GLY A 32 -5.93 -16.24 13.41
C GLY A 32 -5.03 -16.53 14.60
N GLN A 33 -5.55 -16.37 15.82
CA GLN A 33 -4.93 -16.91 17.03
C GLN A 33 -5.30 -18.39 17.16
N GLY A 34 -4.31 -19.27 17.15
CA GLY A 34 -4.52 -20.70 17.38
C GLY A 34 -4.90 -20.99 18.84
N PRO A 35 -5.72 -22.03 19.11
CA PRO A 35 -6.10 -22.38 20.47
C PRO A 35 -4.96 -23.14 21.16
N HIS A 36 -4.59 -22.71 22.37
CA HIS A 36 -3.79 -23.49 23.30
C HIS A 36 -4.58 -24.73 23.75
N GLY A 37 -4.24 -25.89 23.21
CA GLY A 37 -4.73 -27.21 23.63
C GLY A 37 -3.68 -27.97 24.41
N GLY A 38 -4.05 -28.42 25.62
CA GLY A 38 -3.19 -29.06 26.60
C GLY A 38 -2.59 -30.40 26.20
N ILE A 39 -1.49 -30.72 26.87
CA ILE A 39 -0.68 -31.94 26.74
C ILE A 39 -1.46 -33.13 27.32
N GLY A 40 -1.79 -34.10 26.46
CA GLY A 40 -2.26 -35.43 26.84
C GLY A 40 -1.43 -36.47 26.08
N THR A 41 -0.61 -37.21 26.80
CA THR A 41 0.16 -38.35 26.29
C THR A 41 -0.74 -39.54 25.93
N PRO A 42 -0.45 -40.28 24.85
CA PRO A 42 -0.87 -41.67 24.77
C PRO A 42 0.33 -42.62 24.79
N ASP A 43 0.15 -43.66 25.57
CA ASP A 43 1.05 -44.78 25.77
C ASP A 43 0.63 -45.94 24.83
N LYS A 44 1.62 -46.80 24.53
CA LYS A 44 1.50 -48.20 24.06
C LYS A 44 1.41 -48.52 22.57
N HIS A 45 2.59 -48.91 22.08
CA HIS A 45 2.90 -49.93 21.08
C HIS A 45 1.90 -51.08 20.92
N VAL A 46 1.59 -51.40 19.66
CA VAL A 46 1.49 -52.79 19.15
C VAL A 46 2.13 -52.83 17.76
N ALA A 47 3.04 -53.77 17.56
CA ALA A 47 3.72 -54.06 16.30
C ALA A 47 3.41 -55.49 15.82
N CYS A 48 3.70 -55.70 14.52
CA CYS A 48 3.93 -56.97 13.78
C CYS A 48 2.90 -57.29 12.67
N PRO A 49 3.31 -58.01 11.59
CA PRO A 49 4.49 -57.72 10.76
C PRO A 49 4.23 -57.90 9.23
N ALA A 50 5.26 -57.59 8.45
CA ALA A 50 5.35 -57.53 7.00
C ALA A 50 4.99 -58.83 6.23
N GLY A 51 4.33 -58.65 5.08
CA GLY A 51 4.23 -59.62 3.98
C GLY A 51 5.09 -59.21 2.78
N LYS A 52 5.84 -60.17 2.24
CA LYS A 52 6.82 -60.06 1.13
C LYS A 52 6.16 -60.25 -0.27
N PRO A 53 6.91 -60.03 -1.39
CA PRO A 53 6.39 -59.50 -2.65
C PRO A 53 6.07 -60.56 -3.72
N THR A 54 5.29 -60.18 -4.73
CA THR A 54 5.11 -60.96 -5.98
C THR A 54 5.25 -60.07 -7.22
N ARG A 55 6.04 -60.56 -8.19
CA ARG A 55 6.31 -59.97 -9.51
C ARG A 55 5.25 -60.36 -10.54
N GLY A 56 4.98 -59.48 -11.50
CA GLY A 56 4.24 -59.70 -12.75
C GLY A 56 4.34 -58.48 -13.69
N PRO A 57 4.17 -58.61 -15.02
CA PRO A 57 5.21 -58.19 -15.99
C PRO A 57 4.92 -56.97 -16.87
N MET A 58 6.02 -56.47 -17.47
CA MET A 58 6.24 -55.70 -18.72
C MET A 58 5.10 -54.87 -19.35
N GLY A 59 5.41 -53.60 -19.65
CA GLY A 59 4.78 -52.89 -20.77
C GLY A 59 4.98 -51.36 -20.81
N THR A 60 5.98 -50.94 -21.59
CA THR A 60 6.04 -49.68 -22.35
C THR A 60 6.66 -48.43 -21.71
N LEU A 61 7.71 -47.96 -22.43
CA LEU A 61 8.50 -46.74 -22.26
C LEU A 61 7.65 -45.46 -22.22
N MET A 62 8.03 -44.51 -21.36
CA MET A 62 8.17 -43.10 -21.78
C MET A 62 9.05 -42.29 -20.82
N THR A 63 10.19 -41.86 -21.37
CA THR A 63 10.88 -40.57 -21.17
C THR A 63 11.24 -40.09 -19.76
N CYS A 64 12.55 -40.07 -19.53
CA CYS A 64 13.26 -39.37 -18.47
C CYS A 64 12.99 -37.86 -18.44
N LEU A 65 12.72 -37.31 -17.25
CA LEU A 65 13.07 -35.94 -16.86
C LEU A 65 13.66 -35.98 -15.43
N PRO A 66 14.73 -35.22 -15.15
CA PRO A 66 15.62 -35.48 -14.02
C PRO A 66 15.06 -34.96 -12.68
N TRP A 67 15.19 -35.84 -11.68
CA TRP A 67 15.07 -35.54 -10.27
C TRP A 67 16.14 -34.53 -9.85
N TRP A 68 15.73 -33.44 -9.19
CA TRP A 68 16.65 -32.61 -8.42
C TRP A 68 16.92 -33.29 -7.08
N PRO A 69 18.19 -33.53 -6.70
CA PRO A 69 18.50 -34.10 -5.40
C PRO A 69 18.36 -33.06 -4.29
N THR A 70 17.63 -33.44 -3.24
CA THR A 70 17.65 -32.85 -1.92
C THR A 70 19.08 -32.93 -1.37
N LEU A 71 19.75 -31.78 -1.21
CA LEU A 71 21.00 -31.70 -0.45
C LEU A 71 20.67 -31.11 0.93
N ILE A 72 20.69 -31.99 1.92
CA ILE A 72 20.89 -31.65 3.33
C ILE A 72 22.41 -31.59 3.53
N GLY A 73 22.90 -30.46 4.02
CA GLY A 73 24.30 -30.27 4.39
C GLY A 73 24.47 -28.94 5.09
N GLY A 74 24.15 -28.91 6.39
CA GLY A 74 24.34 -27.75 7.23
C GLY A 74 25.81 -27.45 7.48
N MET A 75 26.17 -26.16 7.36
CA MET A 75 27.32 -25.58 8.02
C MET A 75 26.84 -24.33 8.77
N VAL A 76 27.06 -24.36 10.08
CA VAL A 76 26.73 -23.32 11.05
C VAL A 76 27.75 -22.18 10.91
N GLY A 77 27.29 -20.93 10.80
CA GLY A 77 28.17 -19.77 10.92
C GLY A 77 27.52 -18.43 10.53
N ALA A 78 27.48 -17.52 11.50
CA ALA A 78 27.08 -16.11 11.46
C ALA A 78 25.57 -15.79 11.47
N GLN A 79 25.20 -14.98 12.45
CA GLN A 79 23.84 -14.57 12.82
C GLN A 79 23.14 -13.89 11.64
N GLY A 80 22.30 -14.64 10.93
CA GLY A 80 21.34 -14.11 9.98
C GLY A 80 20.04 -13.82 10.72
N THR A 81 19.58 -12.58 10.67
CA THR A 81 18.17 -12.28 10.95
C THR A 81 17.33 -13.11 9.98
N GLU A 82 16.59 -14.07 10.51
CA GLU A 82 15.64 -14.85 9.71
C GLU A 82 14.62 -13.88 9.11
N ARG A 83 14.74 -13.63 7.81
CA ARG A 83 13.71 -12.94 7.02
C ARG A 83 12.48 -13.83 7.04
N HIS A 84 11.58 -13.60 7.99
CA HIS A 84 10.24 -14.16 7.99
C HIS A 84 9.50 -13.59 6.77
N ALA A 85 9.62 -14.26 5.62
CA ALA A 85 8.77 -13.99 4.48
C ALA A 85 7.32 -14.26 4.92
N MET A 86 6.46 -13.25 4.83
CA MET A 86 5.01 -13.43 4.99
C MET A 86 4.56 -14.44 3.92
N THR A 87 4.21 -15.65 4.33
CA THR A 87 3.50 -16.60 3.49
C THR A 87 2.03 -16.22 3.52
N VAL A 88 1.58 -15.49 2.50
CA VAL A 88 0.16 -15.26 2.25
C VAL A 88 -0.42 -16.59 1.76
N ASP A 89 -1.43 -17.13 2.46
CA ASP A 89 -2.07 -18.37 2.01
C ASP A 89 -2.73 -18.17 0.63
N SER A 90 -2.89 -19.25 -0.14
CA SER A 90 -3.40 -19.17 -1.52
C SER A 90 -4.80 -18.57 -1.64
N GLY A 91 -5.67 -18.77 -0.66
CA GLY A 91 -7.01 -18.19 -0.59
C GLY A 91 -6.94 -16.68 -0.40
N THR A 92 -6.23 -16.21 0.63
CA THR A 92 -5.99 -14.78 0.87
C THR A 92 -5.35 -14.10 -0.36
N ALA A 93 -4.38 -14.75 -1.00
CA ALA A 93 -3.73 -14.20 -2.20
C ALA A 93 -4.70 -14.03 -3.37
N ALA A 94 -5.66 -14.95 -3.56
CA ALA A 94 -6.67 -14.85 -4.60
C ALA A 94 -7.65 -13.70 -4.35
N GLU A 95 -8.10 -13.53 -3.11
CA GLU A 95 -8.98 -12.43 -2.71
C GLU A 95 -8.31 -11.06 -2.93
N LEU A 96 -7.05 -10.93 -2.53
CA LEU A 96 -6.28 -9.70 -2.74
C LEU A 96 -6.12 -9.37 -4.23
N ARG A 97 -5.82 -10.35 -5.09
CA ARG A 97 -5.77 -10.12 -6.55
C ARG A 97 -7.10 -9.69 -7.12
N SER A 98 -8.19 -10.34 -6.70
CA SER A 98 -9.53 -10.02 -7.18
C SER A 98 -9.91 -8.58 -6.81
N ALA A 99 -9.71 -8.19 -5.55
CA ALA A 99 -9.99 -6.84 -5.09
C ALA A 99 -9.10 -5.80 -5.80
N PHE A 100 -7.80 -6.07 -5.94
CA PHE A 100 -6.89 -5.15 -6.63
C PHE A 100 -7.23 -4.98 -8.12
N ALA A 101 -7.68 -6.04 -8.79
CA ALA A 101 -8.11 -5.98 -10.18
C ALA A 101 -9.41 -5.19 -10.34
N GLN A 102 -10.36 -5.36 -9.41
CA GLN A 102 -11.68 -4.74 -9.44
C GLN A 102 -11.65 -3.27 -9.01
N ASP A 103 -11.02 -2.97 -7.88
CA ASP A 103 -11.12 -1.66 -7.23
C ASP A 103 -9.93 -0.75 -7.52
N GLY A 104 -8.81 -1.32 -7.99
CA GLY A 104 -7.57 -0.59 -8.28
C GLY A 104 -6.67 -0.40 -7.07
N TYR A 105 -7.10 -0.82 -5.89
CA TYR A 105 -6.31 -0.81 -4.66
C TYR A 105 -6.68 -1.97 -3.72
N VAL A 106 -5.80 -2.27 -2.77
CA VAL A 106 -6.08 -3.14 -1.62
C VAL A 106 -5.35 -2.62 -0.38
N VAL A 107 -5.96 -2.77 0.79
CA VAL A 107 -5.36 -2.44 2.08
C VAL A 107 -5.04 -3.73 2.82
N VAL A 108 -3.80 -3.87 3.30
CA VAL A 108 -3.39 -4.97 4.17
C VAL A 108 -3.09 -4.39 5.55
N ARG A 109 -3.76 -4.94 6.56
CA ARG A 109 -3.67 -4.46 7.94
C ARG A 109 -2.49 -5.09 8.66
N ASP A 110 -1.89 -4.34 9.60
CA ASP A 110 -0.80 -4.82 10.47
C ASP A 110 0.33 -5.51 9.66
N PHE A 111 0.74 -4.85 8.57
CA PHE A 111 1.69 -5.41 7.62
C PHE A 111 3.15 -5.14 8.01
N VAL A 112 3.43 -3.89 8.38
CA VAL A 112 4.78 -3.45 8.77
C VAL A 112 4.87 -3.40 10.30
N PRO A 113 5.78 -4.17 10.92
CA PRO A 113 5.91 -4.18 12.37
C PRO A 113 6.53 -2.87 12.90
N GLU A 114 6.16 -2.49 14.13
CA GLU A 114 6.56 -1.22 14.75
C GLU A 114 8.07 -0.93 14.72
N PRO A 115 9.01 -1.89 14.94
CA PRO A 115 10.44 -1.59 14.82
C PRO A 115 10.85 -1.07 13.44
N VAL A 116 10.22 -1.58 12.37
CA VAL A 116 10.48 -1.12 11.00
C VAL A 116 9.87 0.26 10.76
N LEU A 117 8.67 0.52 11.30
CA LEU A 117 8.05 1.85 11.26
C LEU A 117 8.90 2.90 11.97
N ALA A 118 9.40 2.58 13.18
CA ALA A 118 10.27 3.46 13.95
C ALA A 118 11.55 3.81 13.19
N GLU A 119 12.19 2.83 12.55
CA GLU A 119 13.38 3.03 11.73
C GLU A 119 13.10 3.93 10.52
N ILE A 120 11.98 3.70 9.82
CA ILE A 120 11.54 4.55 8.69
C ILE A 120 11.33 5.99 9.18
N ARG A 121 10.60 6.21 10.28
CA ARG A 121 10.34 7.55 10.83
C ARG A 121 11.65 8.27 11.18
N ALA A 122 12.56 7.59 11.87
CA ALA A 122 13.82 8.17 12.34
C ALA A 122 14.72 8.60 11.16
N ARG A 123 14.95 7.69 10.20
CA ARG A 123 15.81 7.95 9.03
C ARG A 123 15.20 8.98 8.09
N ALA A 124 13.91 8.88 7.81
CA ALA A 124 13.25 9.83 6.90
C ALA A 124 13.25 11.24 7.49
N ALA A 125 13.07 11.38 8.80
CA ALA A 125 13.17 12.68 9.47
C ALA A 125 14.58 13.30 9.35
N GLU A 126 15.64 12.48 9.36
CA GLU A 126 17.01 12.97 9.12
C GLU A 126 17.21 13.43 7.66
N VAL A 127 16.66 12.69 6.69
CA VAL A 127 16.69 13.12 5.29
C VAL A 127 15.92 14.43 5.08
N VAL A 128 14.73 14.58 5.69
CA VAL A 128 13.96 15.82 5.62
C VAL A 128 14.73 17.01 6.21
N ARG A 129 15.42 16.82 7.35
CA ARG A 129 16.22 17.88 7.98
C ARG A 129 17.42 18.30 7.11
N SER A 130 18.09 17.34 6.50
CA SER A 130 19.27 17.59 5.66
C SER A 130 18.92 18.10 4.26
N GLN A 131 17.70 17.83 3.77
CA GLN A 131 17.22 18.22 2.45
C GLN A 131 15.78 18.76 2.50
N PRO A 132 15.57 19.95 3.09
CA PRO A 132 14.24 20.53 3.16
C PRO A 132 13.69 20.82 1.76
N ASN A 133 12.51 20.28 1.45
CA ASN A 133 11.86 20.50 0.15
C ASN A 133 11.17 21.88 0.11
N ALA A 134 11.95 22.94 -0.02
CA ALA A 134 11.46 24.32 -0.07
C ALA A 134 10.98 24.78 -1.46
N GLY A 135 11.13 23.95 -2.51
CA GLY A 135 10.86 24.36 -3.90
C GLY A 135 10.02 23.39 -4.75
N GLY A 136 9.53 22.29 -4.17
CA GLY A 136 8.67 21.33 -4.87
C GLY A 136 7.21 21.79 -4.97
N LYS A 137 6.44 21.16 -5.89
CA LYS A 137 4.98 21.38 -6.04
C LYS A 137 4.21 21.18 -4.73
N PHE A 138 4.72 20.32 -3.86
CA PHE A 138 4.20 20.05 -2.52
C PHE A 138 5.36 20.06 -1.53
N THR A 139 5.36 20.99 -0.58
CA THR A 139 6.45 21.18 0.40
C THR A 139 6.53 20.04 1.42
N ASN A 140 5.44 19.31 1.57
CA ASN A 140 5.27 18.25 2.56
C ASN A 140 5.63 16.84 2.03
N VAL A 141 6.23 16.76 0.84
CA VAL A 141 6.68 15.51 0.20
C VAL A 141 8.18 15.55 -0.06
N THR A 142 8.94 14.64 0.53
CA THR A 142 10.37 14.47 0.25
C THR A 142 10.57 13.23 -0.60
N LYS A 143 10.99 13.40 -1.85
CA LYS A 143 11.25 12.30 -2.80
C LYS A 143 12.74 11.95 -2.85
N GLY A 144 13.07 10.76 -3.32
CA GLY A 144 14.46 10.36 -3.53
C GLY A 144 15.16 9.90 -2.25
N LEU A 145 14.40 9.34 -1.28
CA LEU A 145 15.00 8.84 -0.04
C LEU A 145 16.05 7.76 -0.32
N GLU A 146 15.85 6.92 -1.33
CA GLU A 146 16.77 5.87 -1.77
C GLU A 146 18.14 6.40 -2.21
N LYS A 147 18.21 7.67 -2.61
CA LYS A 147 19.46 8.33 -3.02
C LYS A 147 20.22 8.91 -1.83
N SER A 148 19.53 9.09 -0.71
CA SER A 148 20.05 9.75 0.49
C SER A 148 20.43 8.75 1.57
N ASP A 149 19.71 7.63 1.67
CA ASP A 149 19.99 6.56 2.62
C ASP A 149 19.68 5.19 1.98
N HIS A 150 20.69 4.31 1.98
CA HIS A 150 20.63 2.96 1.41
C HIS A 150 19.52 2.10 2.04
N TYR A 151 19.11 2.38 3.28
CA TYR A 151 17.98 1.70 3.90
C TYR A 151 16.70 1.83 3.06
N PHE A 152 16.48 2.98 2.42
CA PHE A 152 15.33 3.18 1.55
C PHE A 152 15.50 2.53 0.18
N ASP A 153 16.73 2.38 -0.31
CA ASP A 153 17.02 1.58 -1.51
C ASP A 153 16.74 0.09 -1.25
N ASP A 154 17.15 -0.43 -0.10
CA ASP A 154 16.87 -1.80 0.33
C ASP A 154 15.36 -2.02 0.49
N LEU A 155 14.62 -1.10 1.13
CA LEU A 155 13.16 -1.18 1.21
C LEU A 155 12.49 -1.10 -0.16
N LEU A 156 12.95 -0.20 -1.04
CA LEU A 156 12.39 -0.04 -2.38
C LEU A 156 12.55 -1.31 -3.22
N ASN A 157 13.73 -1.95 -3.17
CA ASN A 157 14.05 -3.10 -4.02
C ASN A 157 13.72 -4.46 -3.40
N SER A 158 13.82 -4.58 -2.07
CA SER A 158 13.81 -5.85 -1.34
C SER A 158 12.90 -5.87 -0.11
N GLY A 159 12.07 -4.84 0.09
CA GLY A 159 11.13 -4.77 1.20
C GLY A 159 10.07 -5.89 1.17
N SER A 160 9.50 -6.23 2.33
CA SER A 160 8.51 -7.32 2.42
C SER A 160 7.24 -7.06 1.60
N HIS A 161 6.96 -5.81 1.23
CA HIS A 161 5.86 -5.44 0.34
C HIS A 161 6.11 -5.79 -1.13
N VAL A 162 7.37 -5.94 -1.57
CA VAL A 162 7.70 -6.15 -2.99
C VAL A 162 7.10 -7.45 -3.55
N PRO A 163 7.24 -8.63 -2.89
CA PRO A 163 6.61 -9.85 -3.38
C PRO A 163 5.09 -9.80 -3.41
N VAL A 164 4.47 -9.05 -2.48
CA VAL A 164 3.02 -8.84 -2.45
C VAL A 164 2.60 -8.00 -3.66
N LEU A 165 3.30 -6.91 -3.93
CA LEU A 165 3.02 -6.08 -5.09
C LEU A 165 3.23 -6.84 -6.42
N GLU A 166 4.28 -7.64 -6.52
CA GLU A 166 4.53 -8.52 -7.67
C GLU A 166 3.35 -9.47 -7.91
N MET A 167 2.86 -10.10 -6.85
CA MET A 167 1.69 -11.00 -6.90
C MET A 167 0.42 -10.27 -7.35
N LEU A 168 0.19 -9.04 -6.87
CA LEU A 168 -0.95 -8.22 -7.26
C LEU A 168 -0.87 -7.74 -8.72
N MET A 169 0.34 -7.41 -9.19
CA MET A 169 0.58 -6.92 -10.54
C MET A 169 0.67 -8.04 -11.58
N GLY A 170 1.00 -9.27 -11.16
CA GLY A 170 1.30 -10.38 -12.07
C GLY A 170 2.63 -10.25 -12.80
N ARG A 171 3.46 -9.27 -12.43
CA ARG A 171 4.79 -9.01 -12.98
C ARG A 171 5.68 -8.34 -11.95
N LYS A 172 6.99 -8.50 -12.11
CA LYS A 172 7.98 -7.84 -11.25
C LYS A 172 7.78 -6.31 -11.25
N PRO A 173 7.67 -5.66 -10.07
CA PRO A 173 7.61 -4.20 -9.96
C PRO A 173 8.95 -3.57 -10.39
N GLU A 174 8.89 -2.49 -11.16
CA GLU A 174 10.07 -1.74 -11.60
C GLU A 174 10.22 -0.48 -10.72
N PRO A 175 11.21 -0.41 -9.82
CA PRO A 175 11.32 0.68 -8.84
C PRO A 175 11.63 2.03 -9.50
N THR A 176 11.00 3.09 -8.99
CA THR A 176 11.19 4.47 -9.47
C THR A 176 11.76 5.36 -8.38
N THR A 177 11.13 5.41 -7.19
CA THR A 177 11.59 6.23 -6.07
C THR A 177 10.86 5.86 -4.76
N ALA A 178 11.52 6.13 -3.63
CA ALA A 178 10.94 6.14 -2.30
C ALA A 178 10.71 7.59 -1.83
N SER A 179 9.61 7.83 -1.14
CA SER A 179 9.17 9.17 -0.74
C SER A 179 8.58 9.18 0.67
N PHE A 180 8.80 10.27 1.38
CA PHE A 180 8.25 10.54 2.69
C PHE A 180 7.23 11.66 2.61
N PHE A 181 6.03 11.40 3.12
CA PHE A 181 4.92 12.34 3.16
C PHE A 181 4.72 12.78 4.60
N THR A 182 4.67 14.08 4.84
CA THR A 182 4.30 14.68 6.12
C THR A 182 2.99 15.44 5.96
N LYS A 183 2.18 15.51 7.01
CA LYS A 183 1.03 16.41 7.07
C LYS A 183 0.90 17.00 8.46
N SER A 184 1.01 18.31 8.53
CA SER A 184 0.65 19.18 9.65
C SER A 184 -0.60 19.99 9.31
N GLU A 185 -1.11 20.77 10.26
CA GLU A 185 -2.28 21.66 10.09
C GLU A 185 -2.16 22.62 8.89
N HIS A 186 -0.93 23.00 8.53
CA HIS A 186 -0.64 23.92 7.43
C HIS A 186 -0.27 23.21 6.13
N SER A 187 -0.33 21.88 6.10
CA SER A 187 0.06 21.12 4.92
C SER A 187 -1.00 21.17 3.83
N GLU A 188 -0.53 21.27 2.60
CA GLU A 188 -1.39 21.28 1.42
C GLU A 188 -2.17 19.96 1.31
N GLN A 189 -3.42 20.07 0.90
CA GLN A 189 -4.17 18.91 0.43
C GLN A 189 -3.68 18.50 -0.96
N ILE A 190 -3.76 17.21 -1.26
CA ILE A 190 -3.49 16.71 -2.60
C ILE A 190 -4.84 16.44 -3.20
N HIS A 191 -5.17 17.10 -4.31
CA HIS A 191 -6.46 16.95 -4.99
C HIS A 191 -6.54 15.63 -5.78
N PRO A 192 -7.75 15.18 -6.17
CA PRO A 192 -7.92 13.99 -7.01
C PRO A 192 -7.01 13.98 -8.23
N HIS A 193 -6.29 12.88 -8.43
CA HIS A 193 -5.38 12.69 -9.56
C HIS A 193 -5.06 11.20 -9.77
N ALA A 194 -4.44 10.92 -10.92
CA ALA A 194 -3.76 9.68 -11.24
C ALA A 194 -2.28 10.00 -11.55
N ASP A 195 -1.35 9.16 -11.11
CA ASP A 195 0.09 9.43 -11.20
C ASP A 195 0.71 8.98 -12.53
N ALA A 196 0.32 7.80 -13.01
CA ALA A 196 0.90 7.17 -14.19
C ALA A 196 -0.07 6.11 -14.76
N LEU A 197 0.13 5.72 -16.03
CA LEU A 197 -0.72 4.75 -16.71
C LEU A 197 -0.57 3.32 -16.20
N GLU A 198 0.64 2.94 -15.82
CA GLU A 198 0.98 1.57 -15.45
C GLU A 198 1.99 1.53 -14.30
N GLY A 199 2.02 0.41 -13.59
CA GLY A 199 2.94 0.15 -12.50
C GLY A 199 2.20 -0.19 -11.21
N GLY A 200 2.86 0.08 -10.09
CA GLY A 200 2.29 -0.08 -8.76
C GLY A 200 2.79 1.01 -7.82
N VAL A 201 1.98 1.32 -6.81
CA VAL A 201 2.33 2.22 -5.74
C VAL A 201 1.99 1.56 -4.42
N ILE A 202 2.85 1.77 -3.42
CA ILE A 202 2.54 1.41 -2.03
C ILE A 202 2.58 2.66 -1.18
N TRP A 203 1.71 2.72 -0.19
CA TRP A 203 1.73 3.73 0.86
C TRP A 203 1.54 3.06 2.22
N ILE A 204 2.50 3.27 3.12
CA ILE A 204 2.53 2.72 4.49
C ILE A 204 2.18 3.84 5.46
N ALA A 205 1.21 3.57 6.32
CA ALA A 205 0.86 4.43 7.44
C ALA A 205 1.96 4.37 8.50
N LEU A 206 2.68 5.48 8.67
CA LEU A 206 3.64 5.61 9.77
C LEU A 206 2.97 6.14 11.03
N ASP A 207 1.91 6.93 10.90
CA ASP A 207 1.06 7.36 12.00
C ASP A 207 -0.39 6.95 11.72
N GLU A 208 -1.29 7.19 12.67
CA GLU A 208 -2.71 7.08 12.41
C GLU A 208 -3.11 8.02 11.27
N ALA A 209 -3.83 7.50 10.27
CA ALA A 209 -4.40 8.27 9.19
C ALA A 209 -5.93 8.13 9.25
N ASN A 210 -6.61 9.24 9.54
CA ASN A 210 -8.06 9.33 9.63
C ASN A 210 -8.57 10.56 8.86
N ARG A 211 -9.89 10.77 8.84
CA ARG A 211 -10.50 11.86 8.08
C ARG A 211 -10.03 13.22 8.58
N GLU A 212 -9.86 13.32 9.89
CA GLU A 212 -9.56 14.55 10.62
C GLU A 212 -8.11 15.03 10.40
N ASN A 213 -7.18 14.11 10.14
CA ASN A 213 -5.79 14.42 9.80
C ASN A 213 -5.43 14.17 8.32
N GLY A 214 -6.46 13.96 7.50
CA GLY A 214 -6.36 13.92 6.06
C GLY A 214 -5.88 12.60 5.49
N CYS A 215 -6.58 11.49 5.75
CA CYS A 215 -6.26 10.19 5.17
C CYS A 215 -6.38 10.14 3.64
N LEU A 216 -5.97 9.02 3.06
CA LEU A 216 -6.12 8.77 1.63
C LEU A 216 -7.58 8.50 1.28
N HIS A 217 -7.93 8.84 0.06
CA HIS A 217 -9.19 8.49 -0.57
C HIS A 217 -8.93 7.93 -1.96
N PHE A 218 -9.80 7.04 -2.43
CA PHE A 218 -9.75 6.46 -3.77
C PHE A 218 -11.11 6.54 -4.44
N LEU A 219 -11.12 6.49 -5.77
CA LEU A 219 -12.33 6.24 -6.56
C LEU A 219 -12.24 4.81 -7.12
N LYS A 220 -13.09 3.91 -6.60
CA LYS A 220 -13.04 2.48 -6.94
C LYS A 220 -13.20 2.26 -8.44
N GLY A 221 -12.36 1.40 -9.01
CA GLY A 221 -12.45 1.00 -10.40
C GLY A 221 -12.09 2.10 -11.41
N SER A 222 -11.63 3.28 -10.95
CA SER A 222 -11.30 4.39 -11.86
C SER A 222 -10.11 4.06 -12.76
N HIS A 223 -9.24 3.13 -12.36
CA HIS A 223 -8.13 2.63 -13.17
C HIS A 223 -8.62 1.97 -14.47
N LEU A 224 -9.87 1.52 -14.53
CA LEU A 224 -10.53 0.98 -15.72
C LEU A 224 -11.26 2.05 -16.55
N ARG A 225 -11.31 3.30 -16.07
CA ARG A 225 -12.07 4.43 -16.65
C ARG A 225 -11.20 5.67 -16.83
N GLN A 226 -9.95 5.48 -17.26
CA GLN A 226 -8.94 6.54 -17.33
C GLN A 226 -9.39 7.79 -18.10
N GLU A 227 -10.14 7.62 -19.20
CA GLU A 227 -10.60 8.74 -20.03
C GLU A 227 -11.54 9.68 -19.26
N GLU A 228 -12.43 9.13 -18.43
CA GLU A 228 -13.39 9.88 -17.60
C GLU A 228 -12.67 10.87 -16.66
N PHE A 229 -11.50 10.50 -16.15
CA PHE A 229 -10.76 11.23 -15.13
C PHE A 229 -9.47 11.88 -15.62
N SER A 230 -9.25 11.89 -16.94
CA SER A 230 -8.02 12.39 -17.58
C SER A 230 -7.74 13.88 -17.35
N HIS A 231 -8.77 14.64 -16.95
CA HIS A 231 -8.70 16.07 -16.69
C HIS A 231 -8.24 16.43 -15.26
N LEU A 232 -8.13 15.43 -14.36
CA LEU A 232 -7.78 15.64 -12.96
C LEU A 232 -6.27 15.92 -12.78
N ASP A 233 -5.93 16.89 -11.94
CA ASP A 233 -4.54 17.20 -11.55
C ASP A 233 -4.43 17.44 -10.05
N ALA A 234 -3.35 16.94 -9.45
CA ALA A 234 -3.12 16.99 -8.00
C ALA A 234 -3.07 18.41 -7.40
N GLY A 235 -2.79 19.42 -8.22
CA GLY A 235 -2.73 20.83 -7.82
C GLY A 235 -3.96 21.64 -8.22
N THR A 236 -4.93 21.05 -8.94
CA THR A 236 -6.16 21.73 -9.35
C THR A 236 -7.30 21.37 -8.40
N PRO A 237 -7.92 22.34 -7.73
CA PRO A 237 -9.03 22.07 -6.82
C PRO A 237 -10.18 21.34 -7.50
N THR A 238 -10.41 20.11 -7.05
CA THR A 238 -11.55 19.27 -7.43
C THR A 238 -12.03 18.53 -6.18
N ASP A 239 -13.35 18.40 -6.03
CA ASP A 239 -13.98 17.65 -4.95
C ASP A 239 -14.77 16.48 -5.53
N LEU A 240 -14.38 15.26 -5.15
CA LEU A 240 -15.04 14.00 -5.52
C LEU A 240 -15.58 13.27 -4.27
N SER A 241 -15.70 13.96 -3.14
CA SER A 241 -16.08 13.34 -1.86
C SER A 241 -17.48 12.69 -1.89
N ASP A 242 -18.41 13.25 -2.67
CA ASP A 242 -19.76 12.73 -2.84
C ASP A 242 -19.90 11.75 -4.03
N HIS A 243 -18.80 11.43 -4.71
CA HIS A 243 -18.84 10.47 -5.82
C HIS A 243 -19.23 9.07 -5.31
N PRO A 244 -20.14 8.33 -5.98
CA PRO A 244 -20.65 7.05 -5.48
C PRO A 244 -19.56 5.97 -5.30
N ASP A 245 -18.47 6.06 -6.08
CA ASP A 245 -17.31 5.16 -5.97
C ASP A 245 -16.22 5.66 -5.01
N ALA A 246 -16.39 6.84 -4.39
CA ALA A 246 -15.41 7.37 -3.46
C ALA A 246 -15.34 6.52 -2.19
N VAL A 247 -14.13 6.23 -1.74
CA VAL A 247 -13.85 5.48 -0.52
C VAL A 247 -12.75 6.16 0.29
N GLU A 248 -13.01 6.30 1.58
CA GLU A 248 -12.05 6.82 2.56
C GLU A 248 -11.22 5.67 3.15
N ILE A 249 -9.89 5.84 3.18
CA ILE A 249 -8.96 4.82 3.65
C ILE A 249 -8.35 5.25 4.99
N ARG A 250 -9.04 4.90 6.08
CA ARG A 250 -8.50 5.02 7.44
C ARG A 250 -7.50 3.92 7.71
N MET A 251 -6.33 4.29 8.25
CA MET A 251 -5.20 3.36 8.49
C MET A 251 -4.60 3.58 9.87
N SER A 252 -4.25 2.48 10.52
CA SER A 252 -3.43 2.48 11.73
C SER A 252 -1.94 2.37 11.35
N PRO A 253 -1.00 2.79 12.21
CA PRO A 253 0.42 2.56 11.98
C PRO A 253 0.70 1.09 11.64
N GLY A 254 1.45 0.85 10.56
CA GLY A 254 1.79 -0.50 10.10
C GLY A 254 0.87 -1.04 9.02
N ASP A 255 -0.30 -0.44 8.79
CA ASP A 255 -1.12 -0.74 7.64
C ASP A 255 -0.43 -0.27 6.35
N ILE A 256 -0.66 -0.99 5.26
CA ILE A 256 -0.18 -0.66 3.93
C ILE A 256 -1.34 -0.67 2.93
N VAL A 257 -1.36 0.28 2.01
CA VAL A 257 -2.21 0.24 0.82
C VAL A 257 -1.34 0.02 -0.41
N PHE A 258 -1.75 -0.92 -1.25
CA PHE A 258 -1.22 -1.15 -2.59
C PHE A 258 -2.24 -0.61 -3.58
N PHE A 259 -1.82 0.17 -4.56
CA PHE A 259 -2.74 0.70 -5.57
C PHE A 259 -2.09 0.82 -6.95
N ARG A 260 -2.93 0.82 -7.99
CA ARG A 260 -2.48 1.13 -9.35
C ARG A 260 -2.26 2.65 -9.46
N PRO A 261 -1.19 3.11 -10.14
CA PRO A 261 -0.91 4.53 -10.26
C PRO A 261 -1.98 5.29 -11.08
N ASN A 262 -2.78 4.58 -11.90
CA ASN A 262 -3.90 5.17 -12.63
C ASN A 262 -5.23 5.12 -11.84
N THR A 263 -5.23 4.67 -10.59
CA THR A 263 -6.40 4.80 -9.72
C THR A 263 -6.44 6.25 -9.22
N VAL A 264 -7.59 6.89 -9.37
CA VAL A 264 -7.83 8.25 -8.90
C VAL A 264 -7.79 8.21 -7.39
N HIS A 265 -6.91 9.00 -6.82
CA HIS A 265 -6.71 9.07 -5.39
C HIS A 265 -6.37 10.50 -4.95
N TRP A 266 -6.59 10.77 -3.68
CA TRP A 266 -6.32 12.07 -3.08
C TRP A 266 -6.13 11.94 -1.57
N SER A 267 -5.84 13.07 -0.94
CA SER A 267 -5.46 13.13 0.47
C SER A 267 -6.03 14.41 1.06
N GLY A 268 -7.06 14.25 1.90
CA GLY A 268 -7.83 15.36 2.49
C GLY A 268 -6.98 16.28 3.35
N PRO A 269 -7.48 17.48 3.71
CA PRO A 269 -6.74 18.41 4.56
C PRO A 269 -6.53 17.85 5.97
N ASN A 270 -5.47 18.27 6.65
CA ASN A 270 -5.31 17.98 8.08
C ASN A 270 -5.96 19.11 8.89
N GLN A 271 -7.11 18.80 9.50
CA GLN A 271 -7.91 19.76 10.28
C GLN A 271 -7.68 19.62 11.79
N SER A 272 -7.09 18.51 12.22
CA SER A 272 -6.87 18.21 13.65
C SER A 272 -5.56 18.76 14.21
N GLY A 273 -4.59 19.07 13.34
CA GLY A 273 -3.22 19.43 13.71
C GLY A 273 -2.35 18.26 14.16
N THR A 274 -2.90 17.04 14.27
CA THR A 274 -2.11 15.83 14.58
C THR A 274 -1.19 15.49 13.41
N GLU A 275 0.08 15.18 13.69
CA GLU A 275 1.02 14.83 12.64
C GLU A 275 0.59 13.52 11.94
N ARG A 276 0.58 13.53 10.61
CA ARG A 276 0.34 12.32 9.80
C ARG A 276 1.50 12.10 8.83
N ARG A 277 2.28 11.05 9.06
CA ARG A 277 3.37 10.65 8.17
C ARG A 277 3.04 9.39 7.39
N GLY A 278 3.58 9.33 6.18
CA GLY A 278 3.45 8.19 5.28
C GLY A 278 4.75 7.91 4.55
N PHE A 279 5.05 6.63 4.36
CA PHE A 279 6.14 6.20 3.49
C PHE A 279 5.57 5.61 2.21
N ASN A 280 6.12 5.98 1.06
CA ASN A 280 5.57 5.61 -0.23
C ASN A 280 6.66 5.16 -1.18
N CYS A 281 6.40 4.10 -1.96
CA CYS A 281 7.26 3.68 -3.06
C CYS A 281 6.49 3.66 -4.38
N PHE A 282 7.09 4.25 -5.41
CA PHE A 282 6.61 4.17 -6.79
C PHE A 282 7.34 3.06 -7.54
N TYR A 283 6.57 2.25 -8.27
CA TYR A 283 7.05 1.16 -9.12
C TYR A 283 6.50 1.31 -10.55
N VAL A 284 6.86 2.40 -11.23
CA VAL A 284 6.40 2.71 -12.60
C VAL A 284 7.53 2.57 -13.63
N GLY A 285 8.71 2.11 -13.20
CA GLY A 285 9.93 2.06 -14.02
C GLY A 285 10.50 3.44 -14.32
N ASP A 286 11.14 3.57 -15.48
CA ASP A 286 11.60 4.87 -15.99
C ASP A 286 10.38 5.69 -16.47
N PRO A 287 9.98 6.77 -15.75
CA PRO A 287 8.84 7.59 -16.14
C PRO A 287 9.08 8.32 -17.48
N PHE A 288 10.31 8.36 -17.96
CA PHE A 288 10.70 8.96 -19.24
C PHE A 288 10.93 7.92 -20.34
N ARG A 289 10.59 6.64 -20.12
CA ARG A 289 10.80 5.56 -21.11
C ARG A 289 10.13 5.82 -22.46
N HIS A 290 9.08 6.64 -22.48
CA HIS A 290 8.34 7.01 -23.68
C HIS A 290 8.88 8.29 -24.38
N LEU A 291 9.83 9.00 -23.75
CA LEU A 291 10.42 10.21 -24.32
C LEU A 291 11.62 9.86 -25.21
N THR A 292 11.69 10.49 -26.38
CA THR A 292 12.90 10.50 -27.21
C THR A 292 14.04 11.23 -26.50
N GLU A 293 15.29 11.01 -26.94
CA GLU A 293 16.44 11.69 -26.35
C GLU A 293 16.32 13.22 -26.47
N GLU A 294 15.82 13.72 -27.61
CA GLU A 294 15.55 15.14 -27.81
C GLU A 294 14.53 15.69 -26.80
N GLN A 295 13.44 14.94 -26.56
CA GLN A 295 12.43 15.31 -25.56
C GLN A 295 13.01 15.29 -24.13
N ARG A 296 13.89 14.34 -23.82
CA ARG A 296 14.59 14.26 -22.52
C ARG A 296 15.53 15.45 -22.32
N ILE A 297 16.30 15.84 -23.33
CA ILE A 297 17.18 17.02 -23.31
C ILE A 297 16.36 18.30 -23.12
N ALA A 298 15.26 18.45 -23.85
CA ALA A 298 14.36 19.60 -23.73
C ALA A 298 13.76 19.71 -22.32
N LEU A 299 13.34 18.59 -21.74
CA LEU A 299 12.81 18.55 -20.37
C LEU A 299 13.87 18.95 -19.33
N LYS A 300 15.11 18.46 -19.47
CA LYS A 300 16.22 18.86 -18.58
C LYS A 300 16.50 20.36 -18.64
N LYS A 301 16.54 20.94 -19.84
CA LYS A 301 16.71 22.40 -20.03
C LYS A 301 15.57 23.19 -19.40
N LYS A 302 14.32 22.76 -19.59
CA LYS A 302 13.14 23.40 -18.99
C LYS A 302 13.18 23.38 -17.46
N ARG A 303 13.63 22.27 -16.86
CA ARG A 303 13.81 22.16 -15.40
C ARG A 303 14.90 23.08 -14.88
N GLN A 304 16.04 23.15 -15.56
CA GLN A 304 17.14 24.05 -15.19
C GLN A 304 16.71 25.53 -15.24
N GLN A 305 15.89 25.90 -16.23
CA GLN A 305 15.34 27.24 -16.36
C GLN A 305 14.26 27.57 -15.30
N ALA A 306 13.50 26.57 -14.85
CA ALA A 306 12.50 26.77 -13.79
C ALA A 306 13.11 26.83 -12.38
N SER A 307 14.35 26.38 -12.22
CA SER A 307 15.12 26.42 -10.97
C SER A 307 16.13 27.57 -10.90
N ALA A 308 16.20 28.43 -11.92
CA ALA A 308 17.05 29.61 -12.00
C ALA A 308 16.21 30.88 -11.80
#